data_AF-D1ACT9-F1
#
_entry.id   AF-D1ACT9-F1
#
_cell.length_a   1.000
_cell.length_b   1.000
_cell.length_c   1.000
_cell.angle_alpha   90.00
_cell.angle_beta   90.00
_cell.angle_gamma   90.00
#
_symmetry.space_group_name_H-M   'P 1'
#
loop_
_entity.id
_entity.type
_entity.pdbx_description
1 polymer ?
#
loop_
_entity_poly.entity_id
_entity_poly.type
_entity_poly.pdbx_seq_one_letter_code
_entity_poly.pdbx_strand_id
1 'polypeptide(L)'
;MPQLKLPVPGRIPPPQRDEGAVTTLFALLLSSLIVVGMLALVVDIGRLYIEREELQNGADSAALAAARGCAQDERCDPSDLLSAAAAAARANARDGAAQTTLRCLRVAGVTPMTCPYDDTQLTRCVGPRPSSGNFVEIRTSTETEDGSTLLPATFGSALLGESYQGTRAMACARAAWGALSAHPRAFRLGVHSCVFEGSPAPAFVPLEQIKAGTPDPAGETGVHRGLCAAEGSSPPEDDSVFAWLGASGDDCFQKLEAGTAQPGSEITPGWAAACRVDGRELTLDALFSENREPLVLPVYEPAAESGGGNAYHIVGFAYFLPTGYWFGPHDFQNSWSTGSDCDMADAETPQPCLIGFFTKGTLVGAVGPGDGYGLQAIQLIG
;
A
#
# COMPACT_ATOMS: atom_id res chain seq x y z
N MET A 1 45.68 -64.80 -91.34
CA MET A 1 45.65 -64.18 -90.00
C MET A 1 46.20 -62.76 -90.13
N PRO A 2 45.72 -61.72 -89.43
CA PRO A 2 44.66 -61.69 -88.41
C PRO A 2 43.42 -60.85 -88.81
N GLN A 3 42.28 -61.15 -88.18
CA GLN A 3 41.04 -60.36 -88.25
C GLN A 3 41.19 -59.12 -87.36
N LEU A 4 41.10 -57.92 -87.93
CA LEU A 4 41.03 -56.68 -87.17
C LEU A 4 39.63 -56.56 -86.55
N LYS A 5 39.50 -56.86 -85.25
CA LYS A 5 38.29 -56.56 -84.48
C LYS A 5 38.19 -55.05 -84.27
N LEU A 6 37.19 -54.42 -84.88
CA LEU A 6 36.82 -53.04 -84.57
C LEU A 6 36.24 -52.98 -83.13
N PRO A 7 36.61 -51.96 -82.32
CA PRO A 7 36.06 -51.80 -80.99
C PRO A 7 34.57 -51.42 -81.06
N VAL A 8 33.77 -52.06 -80.21
CA VAL A 8 32.36 -51.71 -79.99
C VAL A 8 32.31 -50.30 -79.38
N PRO A 9 31.50 -49.37 -79.90
CA PRO A 9 31.33 -48.06 -79.27
C PRO A 9 30.71 -48.24 -77.88
N GLY A 10 31.46 -47.88 -76.85
CA GLY A 10 30.97 -47.83 -75.48
C GLY A 10 29.83 -46.82 -75.37
N ARG A 11 28.69 -47.25 -74.81
CA ARG A 11 27.58 -46.34 -74.46
C ARG A 11 28.10 -45.31 -73.48
N ILE A 12 28.06 -44.04 -73.87
CA ILE A 12 28.22 -42.90 -72.95
C ILE A 12 27.02 -42.94 -72.00
N PRO A 13 27.22 -43.07 -70.67
CA PRO A 13 26.11 -43.01 -69.73
C PRO A 13 25.43 -41.63 -69.85
N PRO A 14 24.09 -41.56 -69.77
CA PRO A 14 23.39 -40.29 -69.85
C PRO A 14 23.87 -39.37 -68.72
N PRO A 15 23.98 -38.05 -68.96
CA PRO A 15 24.37 -37.11 -67.92
C PRO A 15 23.44 -37.28 -66.71
N GLN A 16 24.01 -37.51 -65.53
CA GLN A 16 23.27 -37.50 -64.27
C GLN A 16 22.60 -36.14 -64.15
N ARG A 17 21.26 -36.14 -64.14
CA ARG A 17 20.47 -34.92 -63.97
C ARG A 17 20.61 -34.44 -62.52
N ASP A 18 20.86 -33.15 -62.34
CA ASP A 18 20.98 -32.43 -61.05
C ASP A 18 19.67 -32.38 -60.22
N GLU A 19 18.75 -33.33 -60.41
CA GLU A 19 17.43 -33.37 -59.77
C GLU A 19 17.52 -33.49 -58.23
N GLY A 20 18.65 -33.99 -57.69
CA GLY A 20 18.92 -34.05 -56.25
C GLY A 20 19.47 -32.75 -55.63
N ALA A 21 20.21 -31.95 -56.40
CA ALA A 21 20.77 -30.69 -55.88
C ALA A 21 19.67 -29.66 -55.63
N VAL A 22 18.69 -29.59 -56.53
CA VAL A 22 17.54 -28.68 -56.43
C VAL A 22 16.69 -28.99 -55.18
N THR A 23 16.47 -30.27 -54.86
CA THR A 23 15.68 -30.67 -53.68
C THR A 23 16.39 -30.31 -52.37
N THR A 24 17.71 -30.48 -52.29
CA THR A 24 18.48 -30.06 -51.11
C THR A 24 18.50 -28.55 -50.91
N LEU A 25 18.65 -27.77 -52.00
CA LEU A 25 18.62 -26.31 -51.95
C LEU A 25 17.23 -25.81 -51.52
N PHE A 26 16.17 -26.40 -52.06
CA PHE A 26 14.80 -26.07 -51.67
C PHE A 26 14.52 -26.39 -50.20
N ALA A 27 14.95 -27.58 -49.74
CA ALA A 27 14.80 -27.97 -48.34
C ALA A 27 15.55 -27.02 -47.39
N LEU A 28 16.77 -26.61 -47.76
CA LEU A 28 17.55 -25.64 -46.98
C LEU A 28 16.87 -24.27 -46.92
N LEU A 29 16.42 -23.74 -48.06
CA LEU A 29 15.70 -22.47 -48.10
C LEU A 29 14.42 -22.52 -47.26
N LEU A 30 13.60 -23.56 -47.43
CA LEU A 30 12.36 -23.73 -46.68
C LEU A 30 12.61 -23.90 -45.18
N SER A 31 13.62 -24.67 -44.79
CA SER A 31 14.02 -24.81 -43.38
C SER A 31 14.49 -23.49 -42.77
N SER A 32 15.30 -22.72 -43.50
CA SER A 32 15.79 -21.42 -43.04
C SER A 32 14.66 -20.40 -42.85
N LEU A 33 13.69 -20.38 -43.77
CA LEU A 33 12.49 -19.54 -43.68
C LEU A 33 11.65 -19.89 -42.45
N ILE A 34 11.47 -21.18 -42.16
CA ILE A 34 10.73 -21.62 -40.97
C ILE A 34 11.44 -21.20 -39.69
N VAL A 35 12.76 -21.40 -39.60
CA VAL A 35 13.53 -21.03 -38.40
C VAL A 35 13.48 -19.52 -38.15
N VAL A 36 13.64 -18.70 -39.19
CA VAL A 36 13.54 -17.24 -39.08
C VAL A 36 12.12 -16.81 -38.72
N GLY A 37 11.10 -17.42 -39.33
CA GLY A 37 9.70 -17.15 -39.00
C GLY A 37 9.34 -17.48 -37.54
N MET A 38 9.84 -18.62 -37.03
CA MET A 38 9.64 -19.00 -35.62
C MET A 38 10.41 -18.07 -34.67
N LEU A 39 11.63 -17.65 -35.03
CA LEU A 39 12.40 -16.70 -34.23
C LEU A 39 11.67 -15.35 -34.11
N ALA A 40 11.11 -14.84 -35.21
CA ALA A 40 10.35 -13.61 -35.21
C ALA A 40 9.13 -13.70 -34.28
N LEU A 41 8.37 -14.80 -34.36
CA LEU A 41 7.22 -15.03 -33.48
C LEU A 41 7.62 -15.11 -32.01
N VAL A 42 8.74 -15.75 -31.68
CA VAL A 42 9.26 -15.81 -30.31
C VAL A 42 9.62 -14.41 -29.79
N VAL A 43 10.24 -13.56 -30.63
CA VAL A 43 10.58 -12.18 -30.25
C VAL A 43 9.32 -11.34 -30.02
N ASP A 44 8.34 -11.44 -30.92
CA ASP A 44 7.08 -10.69 -30.80
C ASP A 44 6.29 -11.09 -29.55
N ILE A 45 6.16 -12.39 -29.29
CA ILE A 45 5.52 -12.89 -28.07
C ILE A 45 6.32 -12.44 -26.84
N GLY A 46 7.65 -12.53 -26.88
CA GLY A 46 8.50 -12.07 -25.79
C GLY A 46 8.28 -10.60 -25.43
N ARG A 47 8.19 -9.72 -26.42
CA ARG A 47 7.87 -8.30 -26.21
C ARG A 47 6.48 -8.13 -25.61
N LEU A 48 5.47 -8.82 -26.13
CA LEU A 48 4.11 -8.76 -25.59
C LEU A 48 4.04 -9.20 -24.12
N TYR A 49 4.81 -10.22 -23.72
CA TYR A 49 4.86 -10.68 -22.34
C TYR A 49 5.50 -9.66 -21.40
N ILE A 50 6.62 -9.05 -21.82
CA ILE A 50 7.28 -7.98 -21.06
C ILE A 50 6.32 -6.81 -20.85
N GLU A 51 5.69 -6.34 -21.94
CA GLU A 51 4.72 -5.24 -21.90
C GLU A 51 3.53 -5.53 -20.97
N ARG A 52 3.05 -6.78 -20.95
CA ARG A 52 1.98 -7.17 -20.03
C ARG A 52 2.41 -7.15 -18.57
N GLU A 53 3.64 -7.57 -18.27
CA GLU A 53 4.20 -7.53 -16.93
C GLU A 53 4.38 -6.09 -16.44
N GLU A 54 4.93 -5.22 -17.30
CA GLU A 54 5.06 -3.78 -17.01
C GLU A 54 3.71 -3.12 -16.75
N LEU A 55 2.70 -3.41 -17.58
CA LEU A 55 1.34 -2.89 -17.37
C LEU A 55 0.70 -3.41 -16.09
N GLN A 56 0.88 -4.68 -15.73
CA GLN A 56 0.32 -5.25 -14.52
C GLN A 56 0.95 -4.63 -13.28
N ASN A 57 2.29 -4.56 -13.22
CA ASN A 57 3.01 -3.88 -12.15
C ASN A 57 2.60 -2.40 -12.06
N GLY A 58 2.44 -1.75 -13.22
CA GLY A 58 1.93 -0.38 -13.30
C GLY A 58 0.50 -0.24 -12.78
N ALA A 59 -0.40 -1.19 -13.06
CA ALA A 59 -1.77 -1.17 -12.55
C ALA A 59 -1.79 -1.33 -11.03
N ASP A 60 -1.04 -2.29 -10.50
CA ASP A 60 -0.97 -2.56 -9.06
C ASP A 60 -0.40 -1.35 -8.29
N SER A 61 0.70 -0.78 -8.79
CA SER A 61 1.28 0.44 -8.22
C SER A 61 0.33 1.63 -8.33
N ALA A 62 -0.38 1.78 -9.45
CA ALA A 62 -1.34 2.86 -9.66
C ALA A 62 -2.55 2.75 -8.74
N ALA A 63 -3.08 1.54 -8.54
CA ALA A 63 -4.17 1.29 -7.61
C ALA A 63 -3.76 1.58 -6.16
N LEU A 64 -2.57 1.16 -5.73
CA LEU A 64 -2.05 1.47 -4.39
C LEU A 64 -1.80 2.97 -4.20
N ALA A 65 -1.25 3.66 -5.19
CA ALA A 65 -1.03 5.10 -5.14
C ALA A 65 -2.36 5.88 -5.03
N ALA A 66 -3.36 5.49 -5.81
CA ALA A 66 -4.72 6.02 -5.74
C ALA A 66 -5.35 5.79 -4.35
N ALA A 67 -5.28 4.55 -3.84
CA ALA A 67 -5.81 4.22 -2.51
C ALA A 67 -5.10 5.00 -1.40
N ARG A 68 -3.78 5.19 -1.49
CA ARG A 68 -3.00 5.99 -0.54
C ARG A 68 -3.44 7.45 -0.52
N GLY A 69 -3.66 8.06 -1.68
CA GLY A 69 -4.15 9.44 -1.78
C GLY A 69 -5.50 9.61 -1.07
N CYS A 70 -6.46 8.73 -1.36
CA CYS A 70 -7.78 8.76 -0.74
C CYS A 70 -7.81 8.33 0.73
N ALA A 71 -6.81 7.60 1.19
CA ALA A 71 -6.67 7.27 2.60
C ALA A 71 -6.17 8.46 3.43
N GLN A 72 -5.45 9.40 2.81
CA GLN A 72 -4.88 10.56 3.48
C GLN A 72 -5.76 11.82 3.33
N ASP A 73 -6.48 11.94 2.21
CA ASP A 73 -7.42 13.03 1.94
C ASP A 73 -8.88 12.54 1.99
N GLU A 74 -9.65 13.11 2.91
CA GLU A 74 -11.09 12.81 3.08
C GLU A 74 -11.94 13.17 1.86
N ARG A 75 -11.47 14.12 1.02
CA ARG A 75 -12.20 14.49 -0.20
C ARG A 75 -12.05 13.46 -1.31
N CYS A 76 -10.91 12.76 -1.37
CA CYS A 76 -10.57 11.76 -2.39
C CYS A 76 -10.93 12.26 -3.81
N ASP A 77 -10.34 13.38 -4.24
CA ASP A 77 -10.63 13.99 -5.53
C ASP A 77 -10.19 13.06 -6.69
N PRO A 78 -11.08 12.72 -7.65
CA PRO A 78 -10.74 11.83 -8.76
C PRO A 78 -9.59 12.33 -9.64
N SER A 79 -9.37 13.64 -9.75
CA SER A 79 -8.29 14.22 -10.56
C SER A 79 -6.92 14.05 -9.92
N ASP A 80 -6.81 14.29 -8.61
CA ASP A 80 -5.60 14.05 -7.83
C ASP A 80 -5.27 12.57 -7.79
N LEU A 81 -6.28 11.72 -7.58
CA LEU A 81 -6.17 10.27 -7.64
C LEU A 81 -5.58 9.81 -8.99
N LEU A 82 -6.17 10.26 -10.10
CA LEU A 82 -5.72 9.91 -11.44
C LEU A 82 -4.30 10.39 -11.72
N SER A 83 -3.93 11.56 -11.21
CA SER A 83 -2.57 12.08 -11.35
C SER A 83 -1.54 11.20 -10.64
N ALA A 84 -1.82 10.79 -9.39
CA ALA A 84 -0.97 9.89 -8.61
C ALA A 84 -0.90 8.49 -9.24
N ALA A 85 -2.03 7.97 -9.70
CA ALA A 85 -2.13 6.69 -10.38
C ALA A 85 -1.32 6.67 -11.69
N ALA A 86 -1.43 7.73 -12.50
CA ALA A 86 -0.68 7.86 -13.75
C ALA A 86 0.82 7.99 -13.53
N ALA A 87 1.24 8.77 -12.54
CA ALA A 87 2.66 8.88 -12.18
C ALA A 87 3.23 7.51 -11.76
N ALA A 88 2.51 6.76 -10.93
CA ALA A 88 2.89 5.42 -10.50
C ALA A 88 2.92 4.41 -11.66
N ALA A 89 1.94 4.42 -12.56
CA ALA A 89 1.93 3.55 -13.73
C ALA A 89 3.12 3.81 -14.65
N ARG A 90 3.40 5.07 -14.98
CA ARG A 90 4.52 5.46 -15.84
C ARG A 90 5.88 5.12 -15.23
N ALA A 91 6.03 5.20 -13.90
CA ALA A 91 7.27 4.80 -13.24
C ALA A 91 7.56 3.28 -13.34
N ASN A 92 6.55 2.47 -13.66
CA ASN A 92 6.67 1.02 -13.84
C ASN A 92 6.72 0.59 -15.32
N ALA A 93 6.58 1.53 -16.26
CA ALA A 93 6.78 1.31 -17.68
C ALA A 93 8.23 1.66 -18.04
N ARG A 94 8.92 0.81 -18.80
CA ARG A 94 10.34 1.01 -19.10
C ARG A 94 10.62 2.27 -19.93
N ASP A 95 9.69 2.62 -20.80
CA ASP A 95 9.72 3.82 -21.64
C ASP A 95 8.95 5.00 -21.01
N GLY A 96 8.37 4.81 -19.82
CA GLY A 96 7.54 5.80 -19.15
C GLY A 96 6.17 6.00 -19.80
N ALA A 97 5.77 5.16 -20.76
CA ALA A 97 4.56 5.31 -21.55
C ALA A 97 3.50 4.28 -21.12
N ALA A 98 2.61 4.71 -20.24
CA ALA A 98 1.44 3.94 -19.84
C ALA A 98 0.25 4.86 -19.66
N GLN A 99 -0.85 4.51 -20.33
CA GLN A 99 -2.13 5.21 -20.13
C GLN A 99 -2.84 4.61 -18.92
N THR A 100 -3.34 5.46 -18.03
CA THR A 100 -4.09 5.07 -16.85
C THR A 100 -5.55 5.51 -16.96
N THR A 101 -6.48 4.68 -16.49
CA THR A 101 -7.91 5.01 -16.48
C THR A 101 -8.53 4.58 -15.16
N LEU A 102 -9.22 5.51 -14.51
CA LEU A 102 -10.06 5.24 -13.35
C LEU A 102 -11.35 4.57 -13.84
N ARG A 103 -11.53 3.29 -13.51
CA ARG A 103 -12.69 2.52 -13.95
C ARG A 103 -13.82 2.55 -12.94
N CYS A 104 -13.50 2.51 -11.66
CA CYS A 104 -14.47 2.52 -10.58
C CYS A 104 -13.83 3.11 -9.32
N LEU A 105 -14.60 3.89 -8.58
CA LEU A 105 -14.24 4.44 -7.28
C LEU A 105 -15.45 4.29 -6.37
N ARG A 106 -15.24 3.68 -5.20
CA ARG A 106 -16.23 3.72 -4.12
C ARG A 106 -15.54 4.22 -2.86
N VAL A 107 -16.13 5.26 -2.29
CA VAL A 107 -15.75 5.81 -1.00
C VAL A 107 -17.01 5.80 -0.12
N ALA A 108 -16.91 5.21 1.07
CA ALA A 108 -17.99 5.17 2.04
C ALA A 108 -18.39 6.60 2.42
N GLY A 109 -19.69 6.87 2.54
CA GLY A 109 -20.21 8.20 2.83
C GLY A 109 -20.25 9.17 1.64
N VAL A 110 -19.66 8.83 0.50
CA VAL A 110 -19.75 9.61 -0.75
C VAL A 110 -20.72 8.94 -1.72
N THR A 111 -21.48 9.74 -2.46
CA THR A 111 -22.38 9.22 -3.50
C THR A 111 -21.59 8.36 -4.49
N PRO A 112 -21.93 7.07 -4.65
CA PRO A 112 -21.14 6.18 -5.50
C PRO A 112 -21.13 6.68 -6.94
N MET A 113 -19.94 6.75 -7.53
CA MET A 113 -19.82 6.84 -8.98
C MET A 113 -20.45 5.59 -9.61
N THR A 114 -21.17 5.74 -10.72
CA THR A 114 -21.68 4.59 -11.47
C THR A 114 -20.51 3.83 -12.10
N CYS A 115 -20.13 2.72 -11.48
CA CYS A 115 -19.11 1.86 -12.03
C CYS A 115 -19.65 1.13 -13.26
N PRO A 116 -18.96 1.20 -14.42
CA PRO A 116 -19.38 0.45 -15.60
C PRO A 116 -19.32 -1.06 -15.32
N TYR A 117 -20.10 -1.85 -16.06
CA TYR A 117 -20.02 -3.31 -15.98
C TYR A 117 -18.59 -3.81 -16.23
N ASP A 118 -18.25 -4.95 -15.61
CA ASP A 118 -16.98 -5.63 -15.86
C ASP A 118 -16.92 -6.04 -17.34
N ASP A 119 -15.73 -5.87 -17.93
CA ASP A 119 -15.53 -6.23 -19.34
C ASP A 119 -15.64 -7.74 -19.52
N THR A 120 -16.18 -8.18 -20.65
CA THR A 120 -16.28 -9.59 -21.03
C THR A 120 -14.95 -10.16 -21.58
N GLN A 121 -13.89 -9.36 -21.62
CA GLN A 121 -12.60 -9.73 -22.23
C GLN A 121 -11.57 -10.24 -21.20
N LEU A 122 -10.46 -10.78 -21.71
CA LEU A 122 -9.28 -11.28 -20.97
C LEU A 122 -8.54 -10.19 -20.15
N THR A 123 -9.13 -9.02 -19.96
CA THR A 123 -8.57 -7.83 -19.31
C THR A 123 -9.33 -7.45 -18.04
N ARG A 124 -10.20 -8.35 -17.55
CA ARG A 124 -10.90 -8.15 -16.28
C ARG A 124 -9.91 -8.26 -15.11
N CYS A 125 -10.15 -7.45 -14.08
CA CYS A 125 -9.52 -7.66 -12.79
C CYS A 125 -9.85 -9.06 -12.24
N VAL A 126 -8.94 -9.60 -11.43
CA VAL A 126 -9.19 -10.85 -10.71
C VAL A 126 -10.31 -10.60 -9.67
N GLY A 127 -11.17 -11.61 -9.50
CA GLY A 127 -12.30 -11.55 -8.57
C GLY A 127 -13.43 -10.57 -8.93
N PRO A 128 -14.56 -10.64 -8.23
CA PRO A 128 -15.60 -9.61 -8.31
C PRO A 128 -15.18 -8.36 -7.55
N ARG A 129 -15.82 -7.21 -7.84
CA ARG A 129 -15.66 -6.01 -7.01
C ARG A 129 -16.15 -6.26 -5.59
N PRO A 130 -15.51 -5.68 -4.55
CA PRO A 130 -16.02 -5.80 -3.19
C PRO A 130 -17.43 -5.22 -3.07
N SER A 131 -18.29 -5.80 -2.25
CA SER A 131 -19.66 -5.28 -2.03
C SER A 131 -19.72 -4.10 -1.06
N SER A 132 -18.71 -3.93 -0.20
CA SER A 132 -18.62 -2.87 0.81
C SER A 132 -17.19 -2.35 0.98
N GLY A 133 -17.05 -1.24 1.73
CA GLY A 133 -15.76 -0.60 2.00
C GLY A 133 -15.22 0.22 0.83
N ASN A 134 -14.13 0.93 1.08
CA ASN A 134 -13.51 1.80 0.09
C ASN A 134 -12.66 1.00 -0.87
N PHE A 135 -12.78 1.28 -2.16
CA PHE A 135 -11.89 0.72 -3.16
C PHE A 135 -11.81 1.56 -4.43
N VAL A 136 -10.72 1.34 -5.16
CA VAL A 136 -10.47 1.91 -6.48
C VAL A 136 -10.16 0.79 -7.46
N GLU A 137 -10.63 0.90 -8.69
CA GLU A 137 -10.27 0.05 -9.83
C GLU A 137 -9.54 0.91 -10.86
N ILE A 138 -8.26 0.60 -11.07
CA ILE A 138 -7.42 1.25 -12.06
C ILE A 138 -7.13 0.28 -13.19
N ARG A 139 -7.16 0.81 -14.41
CA ARG A 139 -6.68 0.11 -15.59
C ARG A 139 -5.48 0.83 -16.17
N THR A 140 -4.52 0.04 -16.62
CA THR A 140 -3.40 0.51 -17.42
C THR A 140 -3.48 -0.08 -18.81
N SER A 141 -2.89 0.61 -19.77
CA SER A 141 -2.72 0.08 -21.12
C SER A 141 -1.51 0.69 -21.81
N THR A 142 -1.02 -0.02 -22.81
CA THR A 142 0.06 0.46 -23.69
C THR A 142 -0.25 1.86 -24.21
N GLU A 143 0.73 2.74 -24.13
CA GLU A 143 0.78 4.05 -24.77
C GLU A 143 2.13 4.10 -25.49
N THR A 144 2.17 4.54 -26.74
CA THR A 144 3.40 4.66 -27.53
C THR A 144 3.79 6.13 -27.62
N GLU A 145 5.02 6.44 -28.04
CA GLU A 145 5.50 7.82 -28.23
C GLU A 145 4.61 8.65 -29.16
N ASP A 146 3.95 8.01 -30.14
CA ASP A 146 3.00 8.65 -31.06
C ASP A 146 1.58 8.81 -30.46
N GLY A 147 1.38 8.44 -29.19
CA GLY A 147 0.08 8.42 -28.50
C GLY A 147 -0.83 7.25 -28.91
N SER A 148 -0.36 6.33 -29.76
CA SER A 148 -1.11 5.12 -30.11
C SER A 148 -1.09 4.14 -28.94
N THR A 149 -2.11 3.30 -28.83
CA THR A 149 -2.19 2.29 -27.74
C THR A 149 -1.97 0.87 -28.23
N LEU A 150 -1.50 0.70 -29.48
CA LEU A 150 -1.37 -0.60 -30.15
C LEU A 150 0.10 -0.99 -30.18
N LEU A 151 0.41 -2.23 -29.81
CA LEU A 151 1.76 -2.75 -29.98
C LEU A 151 2.12 -2.78 -31.46
N PRO A 152 3.26 -2.21 -31.87
CA PRO A 152 3.67 -2.18 -33.27
C PRO A 152 3.83 -3.62 -33.76
N ALA A 153 3.01 -4.00 -34.74
CA ALA A 153 2.99 -5.33 -35.32
C ALA A 153 4.14 -5.53 -36.31
N THR A 154 5.38 -5.45 -35.84
CA THR A 154 6.59 -5.48 -36.69
C THR A 154 6.65 -6.73 -37.57
N PHE A 155 6.22 -7.90 -37.10
CA PHE A 155 6.08 -9.09 -37.95
C PHE A 155 4.62 -9.54 -38.16
N GLY A 156 3.70 -9.16 -37.28
CA GLY A 156 2.27 -9.44 -37.46
C GLY A 156 1.68 -8.84 -38.75
N SER A 157 2.10 -7.61 -39.11
CA SER A 157 1.72 -7.00 -40.39
C SER A 157 2.35 -7.69 -41.60
N ALA A 158 3.55 -8.27 -41.46
CA ALA A 158 4.21 -9.04 -42.51
C ALA A 158 3.56 -10.41 -42.77
N LEU A 159 2.90 -11.01 -41.76
CA LEU A 159 2.27 -12.32 -41.86
C LEU A 159 0.74 -12.27 -42.07
N LEU A 160 0.06 -11.32 -41.42
CA LEU A 160 -1.41 -11.16 -41.42
C LEU A 160 -1.89 -10.06 -42.38
N GLY A 161 -0.97 -9.32 -42.99
CA GLY A 161 -1.23 -8.25 -43.94
C GLY A 161 -1.44 -6.88 -43.30
N GLU A 162 -1.55 -5.85 -44.13
CA GLU A 162 -1.70 -4.44 -43.73
C GLU A 162 -2.99 -4.14 -42.93
N SER A 163 -3.92 -5.09 -42.86
CA SER A 163 -5.15 -4.99 -42.05
C SER A 163 -4.93 -5.25 -40.56
N TYR A 164 -3.77 -5.78 -40.15
CA TYR A 164 -3.45 -6.02 -38.74
C TYR A 164 -2.86 -4.76 -38.10
N GLN A 165 -3.71 -4.02 -37.39
CA GLN A 165 -3.39 -2.74 -36.74
C GLN A 165 -2.66 -2.89 -35.40
N GLY A 166 -2.33 -4.12 -34.98
CA GLY A 166 -1.82 -4.41 -33.63
C GLY A 166 -2.94 -4.63 -32.61
N THR A 167 -2.59 -4.79 -31.34
CA THR A 167 -3.56 -5.00 -30.25
C THR A 167 -3.14 -4.17 -29.04
N ARG A 168 -4.12 -3.61 -28.35
CA ARG A 168 -3.90 -2.89 -27.09
C ARG A 168 -3.71 -3.90 -25.96
N ALA A 169 -2.57 -3.87 -25.30
CA ALA A 169 -2.39 -4.59 -24.05
C ALA A 169 -3.02 -3.76 -22.92
N MET A 170 -3.72 -4.43 -22.01
CA MET A 170 -4.35 -3.80 -20.85
C MET A 170 -4.11 -4.66 -19.62
N ALA A 171 -3.98 -4.01 -18.47
CA ALA A 171 -3.98 -4.65 -17.17
C ALA A 171 -4.96 -3.95 -16.23
N CYS A 172 -5.34 -4.66 -15.17
CA CYS A 172 -6.36 -4.22 -14.23
C CYS A 172 -5.91 -4.55 -12.82
N ALA A 173 -6.03 -3.58 -11.93
CA ALA A 173 -5.79 -3.77 -10.51
C ALA A 173 -6.85 -3.04 -9.69
N ARG A 174 -7.12 -3.58 -8.51
CA ARG A 174 -7.97 -2.93 -7.51
C ARG A 174 -7.20 -2.82 -6.21
N ALA A 175 -7.41 -1.71 -5.52
CA ALA A 175 -6.90 -1.52 -4.17
C ALA A 175 -8.03 -1.05 -3.25
N ALA A 176 -8.01 -1.54 -2.02
CA ALA A 176 -8.91 -1.14 -0.95
C ALA A 176 -8.14 -0.38 0.12
N TRP A 177 -8.83 0.50 0.84
CA TRP A 177 -8.30 1.19 2.01
C TRP A 177 -9.31 1.29 3.14
N GLY A 178 -8.82 1.45 4.36
CA GLY A 178 -9.65 1.59 5.57
C GLY A 178 -8.83 1.43 6.84
N ALA A 179 -9.48 1.12 7.96
CA ALA A 179 -8.80 0.91 9.23
C ALA A 179 -7.76 -0.22 9.16
N LEU A 180 -6.66 -0.07 9.89
CA LEU A 180 -5.62 -1.10 9.96
C LEU A 180 -6.05 -2.26 10.87
N SER A 181 -6.10 -3.47 10.31
CA SER A 181 -6.53 -4.66 11.08
C SER A 181 -5.51 -5.15 12.11
N ALA A 182 -4.22 -4.99 11.86
CA ALA A 182 -3.17 -5.46 12.75
C ALA A 182 -1.86 -4.71 12.50
N HIS A 183 -1.07 -4.53 13.56
CA HIS A 183 0.26 -3.96 13.46
C HIS A 183 1.27 -4.82 14.23
N PRO A 184 2.38 -5.26 13.59
CA PRO A 184 3.33 -6.18 14.21
C PRO A 184 4.19 -5.55 15.32
N ARG A 185 4.28 -4.21 15.35
CA ARG A 185 5.07 -3.43 16.31
C ARG A 185 4.30 -2.23 16.82
N ALA A 186 3.09 -2.45 17.35
CA ALA A 186 2.34 -1.39 18.02
C ALA A 186 2.96 -1.10 19.39
N PHE A 187 2.97 0.16 19.78
CA PHE A 187 3.44 0.57 21.09
C PHE A 187 2.47 0.05 22.18
N ARG A 188 2.98 -0.28 23.36
CA ARG A 188 2.14 -0.86 24.42
C ARG A 188 1.27 0.14 25.16
N LEU A 189 1.63 1.42 25.15
CA LEU A 189 0.77 2.49 25.66
C LEU A 189 -0.38 2.72 24.68
N GLY A 190 -1.59 2.35 25.09
CA GLY A 190 -2.82 2.59 24.36
C GLY A 190 -3.53 3.85 24.83
N VAL A 191 -4.33 4.41 23.92
CA VAL A 191 -5.19 5.58 24.18
C VAL A 191 -6.65 5.19 24.02
N HIS A 192 -7.52 5.73 24.86
CA HIS A 192 -8.95 5.47 24.75
C HIS A 192 -9.54 6.14 23.49
N SER A 193 -10.49 5.48 22.82
CA SER A 193 -11.23 6.00 21.66
C SER A 193 -11.91 7.36 21.88
N CYS A 194 -12.36 7.66 23.11
CA CYS A 194 -13.02 8.92 23.45
C CYS A 194 -12.16 10.16 23.16
N VAL A 195 -10.83 10.01 23.11
CA VAL A 195 -9.92 11.09 22.71
C VAL A 195 -10.25 11.63 21.31
N PHE A 196 -10.77 10.78 20.42
CA PHE A 196 -11.12 11.15 19.05
C PHE A 196 -12.58 11.61 18.88
N GLU A 197 -13.40 11.40 19.91
CA GLU A 197 -14.83 11.75 19.93
C GLU A 197 -15.11 13.03 20.73
N GLY A 198 -14.16 13.43 21.57
CA GLY A 198 -14.20 14.64 22.38
C GLY A 198 -14.29 15.93 21.59
N SER A 199 -14.56 17.03 22.31
CA SER A 199 -14.56 18.38 21.71
C SER A 199 -13.55 19.30 22.40
N PRO A 200 -12.56 19.86 21.67
CA PRO A 200 -12.28 19.58 20.26
C PRO A 200 -11.63 18.21 20.05
N ALA A 201 -11.96 17.55 18.94
CA ALA A 201 -11.23 16.36 18.50
C ALA A 201 -9.80 16.75 18.08
N PRO A 202 -8.81 15.84 18.21
CA PRO A 202 -7.44 16.11 17.83
C PRO A 202 -7.31 16.44 16.35
N ALA A 203 -6.49 17.44 16.03
CA ALA A 203 -6.10 17.73 14.67
C ALA A 203 -5.05 16.73 14.17
N PHE A 204 -5.15 16.34 12.90
CA PHE A 204 -4.11 15.53 12.26
C PHE A 204 -3.15 16.43 11.46
N VAL A 205 -1.89 16.49 11.90
CA VAL A 205 -0.84 17.28 11.26
C VAL A 205 -0.04 16.42 10.28
N PRO A 206 0.15 16.84 9.02
CA PRO A 206 0.99 16.09 8.07
C PRO A 206 2.43 15.94 8.57
N LEU A 207 2.99 14.73 8.51
CA LEU A 207 4.33 14.41 9.04
C LEU A 207 5.44 15.31 8.48
N GLU A 208 5.35 15.71 7.21
CA GLU A 208 6.33 16.61 6.58
C GLU A 208 6.34 18.00 7.22
N GLN A 209 5.18 18.51 7.66
CA GLN A 209 5.11 19.79 8.37
C GLN A 209 5.75 19.70 9.75
N ILE A 210 5.59 18.55 10.41
CA ILE A 210 6.23 18.28 11.70
C ILE A 210 7.76 18.23 11.54
N LYS A 211 8.25 17.59 10.48
CA LYS A 211 9.70 17.44 10.20
C LYS A 211 10.37 18.73 9.69
N ALA A 212 9.62 19.70 9.16
CA ALA A 212 10.16 20.92 8.56
C ALA A 212 10.78 21.93 9.55
N GLY A 213 10.74 21.66 10.86
CA GLY A 213 11.65 22.28 11.84
C GLY A 213 11.03 23.23 12.88
N THR A 214 9.72 23.51 12.77
CA THR A 214 8.89 24.07 13.86
C THR A 214 7.45 23.72 13.52
N PRO A 215 6.91 22.60 14.04
CA PRO A 215 5.50 22.29 13.89
C PRO A 215 4.67 23.45 14.45
N ASP A 216 3.52 23.75 13.84
CA ASP A 216 2.59 24.73 14.40
C ASP A 216 2.17 24.27 15.80
N PRO A 217 2.45 25.05 16.87
CA PRO A 217 2.02 24.73 18.23
C PRO A 217 0.53 24.46 18.33
N ALA A 218 -0.29 25.09 17.46
CA ALA A 218 -1.74 24.88 17.46
C ALA A 218 -2.16 23.46 17.03
N GLY A 219 -1.28 22.71 16.38
CA GLY A 219 -1.50 21.31 16.01
C GLY A 219 -1.09 20.30 17.09
N GLU A 220 -0.40 20.74 18.14
CA GLU A 220 0.02 19.88 19.23
C GLU A 220 -1.15 19.60 20.18
N THR A 221 -1.37 18.34 20.52
CA THR A 221 -2.48 17.89 21.37
C THR A 221 -1.95 17.35 22.68
N GLY A 222 -2.43 17.89 23.80
CA GLY A 222 -2.30 17.28 25.12
C GLY A 222 -3.38 16.23 25.32
N VAL A 223 -3.04 14.96 25.18
CA VAL A 223 -3.94 13.83 25.42
C VAL A 223 -4.08 13.61 26.91
N HIS A 224 -5.26 13.86 27.45
CA HIS A 224 -5.56 13.69 28.88
C HIS A 224 -7.06 13.40 29.08
N ARG A 225 -7.43 13.05 30.32
CA ARG A 225 -8.83 12.75 30.71
C ARG A 225 -9.87 13.78 30.27
N GLY A 226 -9.55 15.06 30.42
CA GLY A 226 -10.44 16.14 29.98
C GLY A 226 -10.83 16.11 28.50
N LEU A 227 -10.03 15.52 27.59
CA LEU A 227 -10.41 15.40 26.17
C LEU A 227 -11.59 14.46 25.96
N CYS A 228 -11.82 13.51 26.85
CA CYS A 228 -12.95 12.59 26.75
C CYS A 228 -14.27 13.21 27.27
N ALA A 229 -14.26 14.48 27.66
CA ALA A 229 -15.48 15.20 28.00
C ALA A 229 -16.18 15.69 26.73
N ALA A 230 -17.49 15.47 26.64
CA ALA A 230 -18.32 16.19 25.66
C ALA A 230 -18.45 17.67 26.04
N GLU A 231 -18.77 18.54 25.08
CA GLU A 231 -18.92 19.98 25.34
C GLU A 231 -19.84 20.26 26.53
N GLY A 232 -19.33 20.96 27.53
CA GLY A 232 -20.10 21.34 28.73
C GLY A 232 -20.39 20.21 29.71
N SER A 233 -19.74 19.05 29.58
CA SER A 233 -19.85 17.92 30.51
C SER A 233 -18.53 17.60 31.22
N SER A 234 -18.60 16.80 32.28
CA SER A 234 -17.40 16.24 32.92
C SER A 234 -17.03 14.91 32.26
N PRO A 235 -15.74 14.55 32.17
CA PRO A 235 -15.33 13.26 31.64
C PRO A 235 -15.88 12.11 32.50
N PRO A 236 -16.13 10.92 31.94
CA PRO A 236 -16.60 9.74 32.69
C PRO A 236 -15.73 9.48 33.92
N GLU A 237 -16.35 9.09 35.06
CA GLU A 237 -15.65 8.95 36.35
C GLU A 237 -14.68 7.74 36.40
N ASP A 238 -14.93 6.71 35.60
CA ASP A 238 -14.31 5.38 35.77
C ASP A 238 -13.35 4.94 34.64
N ASP A 239 -13.20 5.73 33.58
CA ASP A 239 -12.37 5.36 32.43
C ASP A 239 -11.04 6.13 32.43
N SER A 240 -9.94 5.39 32.49
CA SER A 240 -8.64 5.96 32.17
C SER A 240 -8.50 6.18 30.68
N VAL A 241 -7.82 7.28 30.34
CA VAL A 241 -7.44 7.60 28.96
C VAL A 241 -6.27 6.76 28.48
N PHE A 242 -5.50 6.18 29.40
CA PHE A 242 -4.27 5.49 29.10
C PHE A 242 -4.24 4.09 29.72
N ALA A 243 -3.81 3.13 28.93
CA ALA A 243 -3.58 1.76 29.36
C ALA A 243 -2.20 1.29 28.92
N TRP A 244 -1.52 0.56 29.79
CA TRP A 244 -0.36 -0.25 29.40
C TRP A 244 -0.83 -1.66 29.08
N LEU A 245 -0.70 -2.05 27.82
CA LEU A 245 -1.14 -3.35 27.33
C LEU A 245 -0.06 -4.42 27.56
N GLY A 246 -0.45 -5.55 28.11
CA GLY A 246 0.44 -6.65 28.51
C GLY A 246 1.10 -6.43 29.87
N ALA A 247 2.09 -7.28 30.21
CA ALA A 247 2.82 -7.18 31.47
C ALA A 247 3.85 -6.03 31.46
N SER A 248 4.19 -5.52 32.64
CA SER A 248 5.28 -4.56 32.83
C SER A 248 6.65 -5.24 32.72
N GLY A 249 7.65 -4.55 32.16
CA GLY A 249 9.03 -5.06 31.97
C GLY A 249 9.27 -5.87 30.68
N ASP A 250 8.26 -6.04 29.84
CA ASP A 250 8.35 -6.64 28.52
C ASP A 250 8.90 -5.65 27.45
N ASP A 251 8.93 -6.08 26.19
CA ASP A 251 9.22 -5.23 25.03
C ASP A 251 8.26 -4.04 24.93
N CYS A 252 8.77 -2.85 24.59
CA CYS A 252 7.96 -1.64 24.40
C CYS A 252 6.91 -1.76 23.29
N PHE A 253 7.11 -2.71 22.39
CA PHE A 253 6.27 -2.97 21.24
C PHE A 253 5.72 -4.39 21.29
N GLN A 254 4.52 -4.57 20.75
CA GLN A 254 3.93 -5.90 20.57
C GLN A 254 3.11 -5.95 19.29
N LYS A 255 2.83 -7.17 18.81
CA LYS A 255 1.84 -7.37 17.76
C LYS A 255 0.46 -7.17 18.37
N LEU A 256 -0.35 -6.30 17.76
CA LEU A 256 -1.74 -6.08 18.13
C LEU A 256 -2.65 -6.25 16.92
N GLU A 257 -3.87 -6.70 17.19
CA GLU A 257 -4.92 -6.91 16.19
C GLU A 257 -6.18 -6.15 16.64
N ALA A 258 -6.71 -5.30 15.75
CA ALA A 258 -7.99 -4.65 15.96
C ALA A 258 -9.12 -5.69 16.00
N GLY A 259 -10.13 -5.43 16.82
CA GLY A 259 -11.20 -6.35 17.14
C GLY A 259 -10.88 -7.34 18.25
N THR A 260 -9.70 -7.29 18.87
CA THR A 260 -9.28 -8.20 19.96
C THR A 260 -9.20 -7.50 21.31
N ALA A 261 -9.49 -8.22 22.39
CA ALA A 261 -9.27 -7.74 23.76
C ALA A 261 -7.86 -8.11 24.23
N GLN A 262 -7.19 -7.15 24.85
CA GLN A 262 -5.83 -7.30 25.37
C GLN A 262 -5.82 -7.09 26.88
N PRO A 263 -5.15 -7.95 27.67
CA PRO A 263 -4.95 -7.70 29.08
C PRO A 263 -4.04 -6.48 29.27
N GLY A 264 -4.23 -5.73 30.35
CA GLY A 264 -3.36 -4.62 30.66
C GLY A 264 -3.62 -4.02 32.03
N SER A 265 -2.99 -2.90 32.29
CA SER A 265 -3.18 -2.09 33.48
C SER A 265 -3.45 -0.65 33.12
N GLU A 266 -4.28 -0.01 33.93
CA GLU A 266 -4.47 1.43 33.87
C GLU A 266 -3.16 2.19 34.15
N ILE A 267 -2.95 3.29 33.44
CA ILE A 267 -1.90 4.26 33.77
C ILE A 267 -2.53 5.35 34.65
N THR A 268 -2.02 5.48 35.88
CA THR A 268 -2.49 6.42 36.92
C THR A 268 -1.38 7.41 37.31
N PRO A 269 -1.66 8.51 38.04
CA PRO A 269 -0.60 9.39 38.55
C PRO A 269 0.46 8.63 39.37
N GLY A 270 1.73 8.90 39.11
CA GLY A 270 2.87 8.20 39.70
C GLY A 270 3.25 6.89 39.00
N TRP A 271 2.63 6.57 37.87
CA TRP A 271 2.99 5.42 37.07
C TRP A 271 4.34 5.63 36.37
N ALA A 272 5.17 4.61 36.41
CA ALA A 272 6.46 4.56 35.75
C ALA A 272 6.61 3.21 35.04
N ALA A 273 7.08 3.23 33.79
CA ALA A 273 7.48 2.02 33.10
C ALA A 273 8.88 2.13 32.53
N ALA A 274 9.60 1.02 32.67
CA ALA A 274 10.68 0.65 31.79
C ALA A 274 10.22 -0.50 30.90
N CYS A 275 10.65 -0.47 29.65
CA CYS A 275 10.36 -1.52 28.67
C CYS A 275 11.59 -1.76 27.80
N ARG A 276 11.63 -2.87 27.08
CA ARG A 276 12.77 -3.23 26.24
C ARG A 276 12.59 -2.78 24.79
N VAL A 277 13.61 -2.16 24.22
CA VAL A 277 13.74 -1.97 22.77
C VAL A 277 15.01 -2.69 22.34
N ASP A 278 14.85 -3.68 21.46
CA ASP A 278 15.94 -4.48 20.92
C ASP A 278 16.87 -5.07 22.01
N GLY A 279 16.27 -5.50 23.12
CA GLY A 279 16.97 -6.10 24.27
C GLY A 279 17.58 -5.10 25.25
N ARG A 280 17.55 -3.79 24.98
CA ARG A 280 17.97 -2.73 25.90
C ARG A 280 16.77 -2.23 26.69
N GLU A 281 16.89 -2.23 28.01
CA GLU A 281 15.91 -1.58 28.89
C GLU A 281 16.00 -0.06 28.75
N LEU A 282 14.85 0.55 28.50
CA LEU A 282 14.68 1.98 28.27
C LEU A 282 13.53 2.49 29.13
N THR A 283 13.75 3.65 29.74
CA THR A 283 12.66 4.45 30.31
C THR A 283 11.87 5.09 29.16
N LEU A 284 10.61 5.46 29.42
CA LEU A 284 9.82 6.23 28.47
C LEU A 284 10.44 7.58 28.14
N ASP A 285 11.06 8.21 29.13
CA ASP A 285 11.88 9.41 29.01
C ASP A 285 12.93 9.29 27.90
N ALA A 286 13.75 8.23 27.96
CA ALA A 286 14.78 7.96 26.98
C ALA A 286 14.16 7.56 25.63
N LEU A 287 13.06 6.80 25.63
CA LEU A 287 12.37 6.41 24.39
C LEU A 287 11.83 7.62 23.63
N PHE A 288 11.12 8.54 24.30
CA PHE A 288 10.48 9.68 23.65
C PHE A 288 11.47 10.80 23.30
N SER A 289 12.52 11.00 24.10
CA SER A 289 13.57 11.99 23.78
C SER A 289 14.48 11.54 22.63
N GLU A 290 14.78 10.24 22.51
CA GLU A 290 15.57 9.69 21.40
C GLU A 290 14.71 9.52 20.12
N ASN A 291 13.41 9.25 20.25
CA ASN A 291 12.53 8.96 19.11
C ASN A 291 11.88 10.21 18.52
N ARG A 292 12.26 10.53 17.27
CA ARG A 292 11.63 11.59 16.47
C ARG A 292 10.72 11.07 15.36
N GLU A 293 10.29 9.82 15.46
CA GLU A 293 9.36 9.19 14.53
C GLU A 293 8.01 8.91 15.20
N PRO A 294 6.89 9.01 14.47
CA PRO A 294 5.60 8.74 15.08
C PRO A 294 5.49 7.26 15.46
N LEU A 295 4.95 7.04 16.66
CA LEU A 295 4.63 5.73 17.22
C LEU A 295 3.22 5.31 16.79
N VAL A 296 3.04 4.00 16.64
CA VAL A 296 1.71 3.41 16.42
C VAL A 296 1.09 3.12 17.77
N LEU A 297 0.13 3.95 18.19
CA LEU A 297 -0.61 3.77 19.44
C LEU A 297 -1.87 2.94 19.18
N PRO A 298 -2.13 1.87 19.93
CA PRO A 298 -3.41 1.20 19.88
C PRO A 298 -4.49 2.11 20.47
N VAL A 299 -5.62 2.18 19.78
CA VAL A 299 -6.84 2.84 20.27
C VAL A 299 -7.74 1.77 20.83
N TYR A 300 -8.21 1.96 22.07
CA TYR A 300 -9.04 0.97 22.75
C TYR A 300 -10.38 1.53 23.22
N GLU A 301 -11.31 0.60 23.45
CA GLU A 301 -12.51 0.79 24.24
C GLU A 301 -12.49 -0.11 25.49
N PRO A 302 -13.20 0.27 26.56
CA PRO A 302 -13.30 -0.56 27.76
C PRO A 302 -13.90 -1.92 27.42
N ALA A 303 -13.26 -3.00 27.90
CA ALA A 303 -13.79 -4.36 27.75
C ALA A 303 -14.07 -4.97 29.14
N ALA A 304 -15.01 -5.92 29.18
CA ALA A 304 -15.29 -6.66 30.41
C ALA A 304 -14.03 -7.38 30.92
N GLU A 305 -13.83 -7.39 32.23
CA GLU A 305 -12.68 -8.01 32.89
C GLU A 305 -12.46 -9.46 32.42
N SER A 306 -11.21 -9.79 32.11
CA SER A 306 -10.79 -11.15 31.77
C SER A 306 -9.77 -11.64 32.79
N GLY A 307 -10.17 -12.52 33.70
CA GLY A 307 -9.24 -13.26 34.55
C GLY A 307 -8.52 -12.43 35.62
N GLY A 308 -9.20 -11.46 36.24
CA GLY A 308 -8.69 -10.73 37.42
C GLY A 308 -7.88 -9.46 37.11
N GLY A 309 -7.94 -8.95 35.87
CA GLY A 309 -7.38 -7.66 35.47
C GLY A 309 -8.21 -6.99 34.38
N ASN A 310 -7.91 -5.71 34.11
CA ASN A 310 -8.58 -4.94 33.07
C ASN A 310 -8.26 -5.49 31.67
N ALA A 311 -9.29 -5.56 30.83
CA ALA A 311 -9.15 -5.90 29.43
C ALA A 311 -9.50 -4.67 28.58
N TYR A 312 -8.75 -4.48 27.50
CA TYR A 312 -8.87 -3.34 26.61
C TYR A 312 -9.15 -3.85 25.19
N HIS A 313 -10.32 -3.52 24.64
CA HIS A 313 -10.69 -3.94 23.28
C HIS A 313 -10.06 -3.00 22.26
N ILE A 314 -9.16 -3.50 21.43
CA ILE A 314 -8.46 -2.68 20.45
C ILE A 314 -9.40 -2.44 19.27
N VAL A 315 -9.76 -1.18 19.04
CA VAL A 315 -10.68 -0.78 17.95
C VAL A 315 -9.94 -0.24 16.73
N GLY A 316 -8.69 0.16 16.89
CA GLY A 316 -7.85 0.61 15.78
C GLY A 316 -6.48 1.09 16.23
N PHE A 317 -5.83 1.87 15.36
CA PHE A 317 -4.49 2.37 15.59
C PHE A 317 -4.39 3.84 15.20
N ALA A 318 -3.74 4.62 16.07
CA ALA A 318 -3.39 6.00 15.82
C ALA A 318 -1.89 6.13 15.53
N TYR A 319 -1.54 7.16 14.76
CA TYR A 319 -0.14 7.48 14.46
C TYR A 319 0.21 8.80 15.14
N PHE A 320 1.09 8.72 16.14
CA PHE A 320 1.31 9.81 17.10
C PHE A 320 2.80 10.07 17.31
N LEU A 321 3.23 11.30 17.11
CA LEU A 321 4.60 11.72 17.45
C LEU A 321 4.59 12.32 18.87
N PRO A 322 5.16 11.62 19.86
CA PRO A 322 5.28 12.18 21.21
C PRO A 322 6.28 13.34 21.22
N THR A 323 5.92 14.40 21.94
CA THR A 323 6.78 15.56 22.17
C THR A 323 7.14 15.72 23.64
N GLY A 324 6.27 15.24 24.53
CA GLY A 324 6.43 15.24 25.98
C GLY A 324 5.36 14.41 26.65
N TYR A 325 5.38 14.33 27.97
CA TYR A 325 4.39 13.61 28.76
C TYR A 325 4.47 14.01 30.23
N TRP A 326 3.42 13.70 30.98
CA TRP A 326 3.39 13.76 32.42
C TRP A 326 2.67 12.51 32.95
N PHE A 327 3.37 11.61 33.63
CA PHE A 327 2.75 10.47 34.34
C PHE A 327 2.94 10.53 35.85
N GLY A 328 3.75 11.47 36.34
CA GLY A 328 3.91 11.74 37.75
C GLY A 328 5.06 12.72 38.02
N PRO A 329 5.26 13.10 39.30
CA PRO A 329 6.28 14.09 39.69
C PRO A 329 7.73 13.64 39.46
N HIS A 330 7.96 12.36 39.17
CA HIS A 330 9.26 11.77 38.89
C HIS A 330 9.39 11.23 37.45
N ASP A 331 8.30 11.23 36.70
CA ASP A 331 8.19 10.64 35.36
C ASP A 331 7.42 11.62 34.45
N PHE A 332 8.13 12.65 33.99
CA PHE A 332 7.59 13.67 33.10
C PHE A 332 8.69 14.25 32.21
N GLN A 333 8.29 14.72 31.03
CA GLN A 333 9.10 15.57 30.17
C GLN A 333 8.21 16.64 29.53
N ASN A 334 8.65 17.90 29.60
CA ASN A 334 8.02 18.98 28.85
C ASN A 334 8.17 18.73 27.35
N SER A 335 7.19 19.20 26.57
CA SER A 335 7.23 19.14 25.12
C SER A 335 8.51 19.76 24.58
N TRP A 336 9.30 19.00 23.81
CA TRP A 336 10.44 19.57 23.10
C TRP A 336 10.03 20.55 21.99
N SER A 337 8.75 20.55 21.59
CA SER A 337 8.20 21.42 20.55
C SER A 337 7.73 22.76 21.11
N THR A 338 6.96 22.75 22.20
CA THR A 338 6.32 23.98 22.76
C THR A 338 6.79 24.34 24.17
N GLY A 339 7.48 23.43 24.86
CA GLY A 339 7.83 23.58 26.28
C GLY A 339 6.67 23.33 27.25
N SER A 340 5.46 23.04 26.74
CA SER A 340 4.28 22.72 27.54
C SER A 340 4.52 21.47 28.40
N ASP A 341 3.97 21.49 29.60
CA ASP A 341 3.99 20.42 30.60
C ASP A 341 2.61 19.74 30.73
N CYS A 342 1.77 19.81 29.67
CA CYS A 342 0.36 19.40 29.68
C CYS A 342 -0.55 20.25 30.59
N ASP A 343 -0.16 21.45 30.98
CA ASP A 343 -0.85 22.27 31.98
C ASP A 343 -0.95 21.56 33.34
N MET A 344 -0.02 20.64 33.64
CA MET A 344 -0.08 19.77 34.82
C MET A 344 0.74 20.26 36.02
N ALA A 345 1.70 21.18 35.88
CA ALA A 345 2.48 21.66 37.03
C ALA A 345 1.63 22.39 38.09
N ASP A 346 0.51 23.01 37.67
CA ASP A 346 -0.36 23.81 38.53
C ASP A 346 -1.73 23.15 38.80
N ALA A 347 -1.94 21.91 38.34
CA ALA A 347 -3.22 21.21 38.52
C ALA A 347 -3.44 20.76 39.97
N GLU A 348 -4.65 20.97 40.51
CA GLU A 348 -5.02 20.52 41.87
C GLU A 348 -4.98 18.99 42.02
N THR A 349 -5.31 18.27 40.93
CA THR A 349 -5.31 16.81 40.85
C THR A 349 -4.68 16.34 39.53
N PRO A 350 -3.34 16.43 39.40
CA PRO A 350 -2.67 16.20 38.12
C PRO A 350 -2.90 14.76 37.64
N GLN A 351 -3.28 14.63 36.37
CA GLN A 351 -3.64 13.36 35.73
C GLN A 351 -2.60 12.99 34.68
N PRO A 352 -2.45 11.70 34.34
CA PRO A 352 -1.64 11.27 33.21
C PRO A 352 -1.96 12.08 31.94
N CYS A 353 -0.91 12.55 31.26
CA CYS A 353 -1.00 13.24 29.99
C CYS A 353 0.13 12.84 29.05
N LEU A 354 -0.19 12.75 27.77
CA LEU A 354 0.77 12.59 26.68
C LEU A 354 0.60 13.77 25.73
N ILE A 355 1.68 14.51 25.44
CA ILE A 355 1.62 15.64 24.50
C ILE A 355 2.38 15.31 23.22
N GLY A 356 1.82 15.73 22.08
CA GLY A 356 2.39 15.46 20.78
C GLY A 356 1.45 15.69 19.61
N PHE A 357 1.81 15.15 18.45
CA PHE A 357 1.08 15.38 17.21
C PHE A 357 0.45 14.08 16.70
N PHE A 358 -0.87 14.07 16.51
CA PHE A 358 -1.49 13.06 15.68
C PHE A 358 -1.20 13.35 14.21
N THR A 359 -0.93 12.30 13.44
CA THR A 359 -0.61 12.43 12.01
C THR A 359 -1.34 11.36 11.20
N LYS A 360 -1.52 11.61 9.90
CA LYS A 360 -2.10 10.64 8.98
C LYS A 360 -0.99 9.77 8.37
N GLY A 361 -1.22 8.47 8.34
CA GLY A 361 -0.31 7.48 7.81
C GLY A 361 -1.04 6.40 7.03
N THR A 362 -0.33 5.77 6.10
CA THR A 362 -0.84 4.60 5.35
C THR A 362 0.18 3.49 5.39
N LEU A 363 -0.27 2.27 5.65
CA LEU A 363 0.57 1.07 5.64
C LEU A 363 -0.01 0.02 4.71
N VAL A 364 0.87 -0.72 4.03
CA VAL A 364 0.43 -1.90 3.27
C VAL A 364 0.08 -2.98 4.28
N GLY A 365 -1.19 -3.41 4.27
CA GLY A 365 -1.69 -4.37 5.27
C GLY A 365 -3.17 -4.63 5.10
N ALA A 366 -3.69 -5.59 5.86
CA ALA A 366 -5.09 -5.95 5.75
C ALA A 366 -6.01 -4.84 6.28
N VAL A 367 -7.01 -4.49 5.49
CA VAL A 367 -8.08 -3.56 5.90
C VAL A 367 -9.02 -4.28 6.87
N GLY A 368 -9.13 -3.74 8.08
CA GLY A 368 -9.94 -4.27 9.17
C GLY A 368 -11.27 -3.53 9.36
N PRO A 369 -12.06 -3.96 10.35
CA PRO A 369 -13.22 -3.22 10.82
C PRO A 369 -12.79 -1.99 11.65
N GLY A 370 -13.68 -1.02 11.79
CA GLY A 370 -13.48 0.17 12.63
C GLY A 370 -13.02 1.41 11.87
N ASP A 371 -12.62 2.42 12.62
CA ASP A 371 -12.18 3.71 12.10
C ASP A 371 -10.66 3.80 11.98
N GLY A 372 -10.20 4.54 10.98
CA GLY A 372 -8.80 4.88 10.83
C GLY A 372 -8.48 6.10 11.68
N TYR A 373 -8.02 5.92 12.92
CA TYR A 373 -7.62 6.99 13.85
C TYR A 373 -6.33 7.73 13.42
N GLY A 374 -6.23 8.08 12.14
CA GLY A 374 -5.04 8.61 11.47
C GLY A 374 -4.22 7.56 10.74
N LEU A 375 -4.23 6.28 11.15
CA LEU A 375 -3.50 5.22 10.47
C LEU A 375 -4.43 4.32 9.65
N GLN A 376 -4.22 4.25 8.34
CA GLN A 376 -5.02 3.44 7.43
C GLN A 376 -4.22 2.32 6.76
N ALA A 377 -4.87 1.19 6.53
CA ALA A 377 -4.36 0.12 5.70
C ALA A 377 -4.68 0.39 4.22
N ILE A 378 -3.76 0.02 3.35
CA ILE A 378 -3.98 -0.12 1.91
C ILE A 378 -3.59 -1.54 1.48
N GLN A 379 -4.37 -2.14 0.59
CA GLN A 379 -4.08 -3.47 0.06
C GLN A 379 -4.58 -3.61 -1.37
N LEU A 380 -3.89 -4.43 -2.16
CA LEU A 380 -4.43 -4.94 -3.41
C LEU A 380 -5.54 -5.95 -3.12
N ILE A 381 -6.58 -5.94 -3.94
CA ILE A 381 -7.73 -6.83 -3.84
C ILE A 381 -8.07 -7.39 -5.22
N GLY A 382 -8.47 -8.66 -5.29
CA GLY A 382 -8.82 -9.32 -6.54
C GLY A 382 -8.30 -10.73 -6.59
#